data_AF-A0A931FE96-F1
#
_entry.id   AF-A0A931FE96-F1
#
_cell.length_a   1.000
_cell.length_b   1.000
_cell.length_c   1.000
_cell.angle_alpha   90.00
_cell.angle_beta   90.00
_cell.angle_gamma   90.00
#
_symmetry.space_group_name_H-M   'P 1'
#
loop_
_entity.id
_entity.type
_entity.pdbx_description
1 polymer ?
#
loop_
_entity_poly.entity_id
_entity_poly.type
_entity_poly.pdbx_seq_one_letter_code
_entity_poly.pdbx_strand_id
1 'polypeptide(L)'
;MAEEQGRVLLEGVVGSTAYGLAHAGSDVDRLGVYAAPTERLFGLHRPGESVVTTAPDRTLHEAAKWCRLALSANPTASELVWLPEDGYLTRTALGEELIGIRRSFLSARAVRNAYLGYATQQFRKLVAKEARDDGPGAVPPARLAKHARHLLRLLEQGVHLHRTGELRVRVDDPARLRADGERIAARPGEAEALLAAAEEAFSSPGVLPAAPDERPAEAWLVRVRLTVLDGWRCAPGGTAEEALARSQ
;
A
#
# COMPACT_ATOMS: atom_id res chain seq x y z
N MET A 1 -4.44 -4.18 -22.31
CA MET A 1 -4.13 -4.91 -21.06
C MET A 1 -4.50 -4.12 -19.80
N ALA A 2 -3.94 -2.94 -19.52
CA ALA A 2 -4.38 -2.11 -18.37
C ALA A 2 -5.62 -1.24 -18.68
N GLU A 3 -5.69 -0.66 -19.88
CA GLU A 3 -6.84 0.16 -20.34
C GLU A 3 -8.15 -0.63 -20.40
N GLU A 4 -8.07 -1.95 -20.52
CA GLU A 4 -9.23 -2.84 -20.59
C GLU A 4 -9.87 -3.10 -19.22
N GLN A 5 -9.14 -2.83 -18.12
CA GLN A 5 -9.61 -3.03 -16.75
C GLN A 5 -10.16 -1.76 -16.11
N GLY A 6 -9.79 -0.58 -16.60
CA GLY A 6 -10.31 0.69 -16.12
C GLY A 6 -9.30 1.84 -16.19
N ARG A 7 -9.73 3.02 -15.72
CA ARG A 7 -8.92 4.24 -15.76
C ARG A 7 -8.06 4.35 -14.51
N VAL A 8 -6.74 4.49 -14.67
CA VAL A 8 -5.82 4.78 -13.55
C VAL A 8 -6.12 6.19 -13.02
N LEU A 9 -6.37 6.30 -11.72
CA LEU A 9 -6.66 7.55 -11.02
C LEU A 9 -5.43 8.16 -10.36
N LEU A 10 -4.62 7.28 -9.76
CA LEU A 10 -3.42 7.61 -9.00
C LEU A 10 -2.41 6.46 -9.15
N GLU A 11 -1.17 6.78 -9.45
CA GLU A 11 -0.08 5.79 -9.49
C GLU A 11 1.22 6.46 -9.05
N GLY A 12 2.04 5.72 -8.31
CA GLY A 12 3.33 6.20 -7.84
C GLY A 12 4.34 5.07 -7.67
N VAL A 13 5.60 5.47 -7.54
CA VAL A 13 6.71 4.58 -7.22
C VAL A 13 6.70 4.31 -5.72
N VAL A 14 6.71 3.03 -5.34
CA VAL A 14 6.69 2.57 -3.94
C VAL A 14 7.92 1.70 -3.63
N GLY A 15 7.94 1.07 -2.47
CA GLY A 15 8.99 0.12 -2.11
C GLY A 15 10.33 0.80 -1.91
N SER A 16 11.41 0.07 -2.20
CA SER A 16 12.77 0.51 -1.86
C SER A 16 13.17 1.85 -2.48
N THR A 17 12.63 2.19 -3.65
CA THR A 17 12.84 3.49 -4.30
C THR A 17 12.19 4.62 -3.52
N ALA A 18 10.91 4.48 -3.12
CA ALA A 18 10.21 5.49 -2.33
C ALA A 18 10.86 5.69 -0.95
N TYR A 19 11.40 4.62 -0.37
CA TYR A 19 12.08 4.65 0.92
C TYR A 19 13.47 5.30 0.87
N GLY A 20 14.04 5.57 -0.32
CA GLY A 20 15.44 6.02 -0.46
C GLY A 20 16.47 4.89 -0.27
N LEU A 21 16.03 3.64 -0.40
CA LEU A 21 16.85 2.45 -0.20
C LEU A 21 17.40 1.84 -1.51
N ALA A 22 16.88 2.26 -2.66
CA ALA A 22 17.26 1.74 -3.97
C ALA A 22 18.75 1.95 -4.31
N HIS A 23 19.29 1.01 -5.09
CA HIS A 23 20.61 1.05 -5.72
C HIS A 23 20.46 0.80 -7.23
N ALA A 24 21.56 0.87 -8.01
CA ALA A 24 21.53 0.82 -9.48
C ALA A 24 20.90 -0.45 -10.10
N GLY A 25 20.63 -1.49 -9.31
CA GLY A 25 19.98 -2.73 -9.75
C GLY A 25 18.68 -3.02 -9.01
N SER A 26 18.08 -2.04 -8.33
CA SER A 26 16.78 -2.22 -7.68
C SER A 26 15.65 -2.14 -8.69
N ASP A 27 14.72 -3.10 -8.60
CA ASP A 27 13.46 -3.04 -9.34
C ASP A 27 12.62 -1.83 -8.89
N VAL A 28 11.87 -1.24 -9.82
CA VAL A 28 10.95 -0.14 -9.54
C VAL A 28 9.56 -0.69 -9.33
N ASP A 29 9.16 -0.80 -8.05
CA ASP A 29 7.81 -1.19 -7.67
C ASP A 29 6.84 -0.03 -7.92
N ARG A 30 5.74 -0.30 -8.64
CA ARG A 30 4.65 0.65 -8.86
C ARG A 30 3.39 0.20 -8.15
N LEU A 31 2.71 1.15 -7.53
CA LEU A 31 1.40 0.95 -6.92
C LEU A 31 0.44 2.00 -7.44
N GLY A 32 -0.79 1.61 -7.73
CA GLY A 32 -1.81 2.54 -8.14
C GLY A 32 -3.23 2.13 -7.80
N VAL A 33 -4.12 3.09 -8.04
CA VAL A 33 -5.56 2.96 -7.92
C VAL A 33 -6.16 3.17 -9.30
N TYR A 34 -7.05 2.27 -9.70
CA TYR A 34 -7.85 2.44 -10.91
C TYR A 34 -9.34 2.37 -10.61
N ALA A 35 -10.11 3.03 -11.46
CA ALA A 35 -11.55 2.90 -11.48
C ALA A 35 -11.95 1.92 -12.58
N ALA A 36 -12.55 0.79 -12.20
CA ALA A 36 -13.21 -0.08 -13.16
C ALA A 36 -14.36 0.66 -13.87
N PRO A 37 -14.68 0.32 -15.13
CA PRO A 37 -15.86 0.85 -15.80
C PRO A 37 -17.12 0.62 -14.96
N THR A 38 -17.88 1.68 -14.73
CA THR A 38 -19.00 1.68 -13.77
C THR A 38 -20.09 0.69 -14.17
N GLU A 39 -20.36 0.53 -15.47
CA GLU A 39 -21.33 -0.43 -16.00
C GLU A 39 -20.98 -1.88 -15.66
N ARG A 40 -19.68 -2.22 -15.59
CA ARG A 40 -19.23 -3.57 -15.22
C ARG A 40 -19.48 -3.90 -13.75
N LEU A 41 -19.64 -2.89 -12.89
CA LEU A 41 -19.99 -3.11 -11.48
C LEU A 41 -21.46 -3.52 -11.30
N PHE A 42 -22.33 -3.17 -12.26
CA PHE A 42 -23.74 -3.56 -12.28
C PHE A 42 -23.98 -4.89 -13.01
N GLY A 43 -23.02 -5.35 -13.81
CA GLY A 43 -23.12 -6.61 -14.56
C GLY A 43 -23.07 -7.86 -13.67
N LEU A 44 -23.44 -9.01 -14.27
CA LEU A 44 -23.44 -10.32 -13.60
C LEU A 44 -22.07 -10.70 -13.03
N HIS A 45 -20.99 -10.31 -13.72
CA HIS A 45 -19.62 -10.59 -13.31
C HIS A 45 -18.95 -9.30 -12.86
N ARG A 46 -18.52 -9.26 -11.61
CA ARG A 46 -17.76 -8.12 -11.09
C ARG A 46 -16.37 -8.05 -11.72
N PRO A 47 -15.84 -6.84 -11.96
CA PRO A 47 -14.47 -6.69 -12.40
C PRO A 47 -13.50 -7.24 -11.35
N GLY A 48 -12.32 -7.67 -11.81
CA GLY A 48 -11.23 -8.02 -10.91
C GLY A 48 -10.90 -6.83 -9.99
N GLU A 49 -10.49 -7.12 -8.76
CA GLU A 49 -10.20 -6.06 -7.79
C GLU A 49 -8.72 -5.62 -7.83
N SER A 50 -7.86 -6.37 -8.53
CA SER A 50 -6.45 -6.01 -8.68
C SER A 50 -5.85 -6.55 -9.96
N VAL A 51 -4.89 -5.79 -10.47
CA VAL A 51 -4.06 -6.18 -11.60
C VAL A 51 -2.61 -6.18 -11.14
N VAL A 52 -1.94 -7.31 -11.28
CA VAL A 52 -0.51 -7.43 -10.97
C VAL A 52 0.20 -7.78 -12.26
N THR A 53 1.22 -7.00 -12.60
CA THR A 53 2.12 -7.30 -13.72
C THR A 53 3.55 -7.40 -13.20
N THR A 54 4.32 -8.26 -13.84
CA THR A 54 5.77 -8.41 -13.65
C THR A 54 6.46 -7.87 -14.89
N ALA A 55 7.54 -7.11 -14.73
CA ALA A 55 8.27 -6.43 -15.82
C ALA A 55 7.43 -5.40 -16.63
N PRO A 56 7.11 -4.20 -16.07
CA PRO A 56 7.53 -3.73 -14.74
C PRO A 56 6.64 -4.29 -13.62
N ASP A 57 7.23 -4.38 -12.43
CA ASP A 57 6.50 -4.75 -11.21
C ASP A 57 5.50 -3.66 -10.85
N ARG A 58 4.23 -3.99 -11.02
CA ARG A 58 3.13 -3.04 -10.86
C ARG A 58 1.92 -3.71 -10.28
N THR A 59 1.39 -3.12 -9.23
CA THR A 59 0.12 -3.52 -8.62
C THR A 59 -0.88 -2.38 -8.74
N LEU A 60 -2.02 -2.65 -9.34
CA LEU A 60 -3.16 -1.75 -9.33
C LEU A 60 -4.28 -2.35 -8.49
N HIS A 61 -4.85 -1.56 -7.59
CA HIS A 61 -6.06 -1.91 -6.85
C HIS A 61 -7.25 -1.12 -7.38
N GLU A 62 -8.38 -1.80 -7.53
CA GLU A 62 -9.64 -1.14 -7.85
C GLU A 62 -10.00 -0.18 -6.71
N ALA A 63 -10.54 1.00 -7.04
CA ALA A 63 -10.82 2.10 -6.11
C ALA A 63 -11.48 1.65 -4.80
N ALA A 64 -12.54 0.83 -4.86
CA ALA A 64 -13.22 0.35 -3.67
C ALA A 64 -12.36 -0.62 -2.85
N LYS A 65 -11.60 -1.51 -3.51
CA LYS A 65 -10.64 -2.38 -2.81
C LYS A 65 -9.55 -1.57 -2.13
N TRP A 66 -8.98 -0.58 -2.82
CA TRP A 66 -7.96 0.28 -2.24
C TRP A 66 -8.47 1.01 -1.00
N CYS A 67 -9.69 1.58 -1.04
CA CYS A 67 -10.31 2.20 0.14
C CYS A 67 -10.43 1.23 1.31
N ARG A 68 -10.87 -0.02 1.09
CA ARG A 68 -10.94 -1.04 2.16
C ARG A 68 -9.56 -1.38 2.74
N LEU A 69 -8.52 -1.46 1.91
CA LEU A 69 -7.14 -1.65 2.37
C LEU A 69 -6.66 -0.45 3.19
N ALA A 70 -6.97 0.78 2.76
CA ALA A 70 -6.61 1.99 3.48
C ALA A 70 -7.34 2.12 4.84
N LEU A 71 -8.64 1.78 4.91
CA LEU A 71 -9.42 1.77 6.15
C LEU A 71 -8.90 0.77 7.19
N SER A 72 -8.25 -0.31 6.73
CA SER A 72 -7.54 -1.27 7.57
C SER A 72 -6.07 -0.91 7.80
N ALA A 73 -5.67 0.32 7.43
CA ALA A 73 -4.31 0.84 7.53
C ALA A 73 -3.24 -0.07 6.91
N ASN A 74 -3.57 -0.74 5.81
CA ASN A 74 -2.65 -1.65 5.15
C ASN A 74 -1.37 -0.91 4.70
N PRO A 75 -0.20 -1.20 5.28
CA PRO A 75 1.01 -0.40 5.06
C PRO A 75 1.58 -0.55 3.65
N THR A 76 1.15 -1.55 2.89
CA THR A 76 1.57 -1.73 1.48
C THR A 76 0.68 -0.96 0.50
N ALA A 77 -0.55 -0.62 0.90
CA ALA A 77 -1.48 0.12 0.04
C ALA A 77 -1.54 1.60 0.41
N SER A 78 -1.55 1.92 1.71
CA SER A 78 -1.79 3.27 2.21
C SER A 78 -0.67 4.24 1.86
N GLU A 79 0.58 3.78 1.71
CA GLU A 79 1.73 4.63 1.37
C GLU A 79 1.53 5.43 0.10
N LEU A 80 0.73 4.94 -0.86
CA LEU A 80 0.47 5.62 -2.12
C LEU A 80 0.02 7.06 -1.93
N VAL A 81 -0.87 7.35 -0.97
CA VAL A 81 -1.40 8.71 -0.73
C VAL A 81 -0.51 9.57 0.17
N TRP A 82 0.64 9.05 0.58
CA TRP A 82 1.64 9.71 1.41
C TRP A 82 2.99 9.86 0.70
N LEU A 83 3.05 9.51 -0.59
CA LEU A 83 4.26 9.73 -1.38
C LEU A 83 4.57 11.23 -1.47
N PRO A 84 5.87 11.60 -1.51
CA PRO A 84 6.25 12.96 -1.85
C PRO A 84 5.80 13.29 -3.28
N GLU A 85 5.71 14.59 -3.59
CA GLU A 85 5.19 15.10 -4.87
C GLU A 85 5.90 14.50 -6.10
N ASP A 86 7.21 14.27 -5.99
CA ASP A 86 8.06 13.67 -7.03
C ASP A 86 7.91 12.15 -7.17
N GLY A 87 7.18 11.50 -6.26
CA GLY A 87 6.98 10.05 -6.25
C GLY A 87 5.83 9.56 -7.13
N TYR A 88 5.00 10.46 -7.66
CA TYR A 88 3.81 10.09 -8.42
C TYR A 88 4.06 10.08 -9.94
N LEU A 89 3.53 9.05 -10.61
CA LEU A 89 3.58 8.86 -12.06
C LEU A 89 2.27 9.28 -12.74
N THR A 90 1.14 9.18 -12.04
CA THR A 90 -0.17 9.58 -12.53
C THR A 90 -0.94 10.19 -11.37
N ARG A 91 -1.50 11.39 -11.59
CA ARG A 91 -2.36 12.10 -10.64
C ARG A 91 -3.48 12.78 -11.39
N THR A 92 -4.65 12.17 -11.37
CA THR A 92 -5.88 12.78 -11.88
C THR A 92 -6.52 13.66 -10.81
N ALA A 93 -7.52 14.47 -11.14
CA ALA A 93 -8.29 15.23 -10.15
C ALA A 93 -8.89 14.32 -9.05
N LEU A 94 -9.42 13.15 -9.42
CA LEU A 94 -9.90 12.15 -8.46
C LEU A 94 -8.76 11.54 -7.63
N GLY A 95 -7.55 11.42 -8.19
CA GLY A 95 -6.35 11.03 -7.46
C GLY A 95 -5.94 12.08 -6.41
N GLU A 96 -5.98 13.37 -6.76
CA GLU A 96 -5.73 14.46 -5.81
C GLU A 96 -6.75 14.49 -4.67
N GLU A 97 -8.04 14.29 -4.98
CA GLU A 97 -9.07 14.17 -3.95
C GLU A 97 -8.78 13.03 -2.98
N LEU A 98 -8.34 11.87 -3.49
CA LEU A 98 -7.98 10.71 -2.67
C LEU A 98 -6.81 11.03 -1.72
N ILE A 99 -5.79 11.73 -2.23
CA ILE A 99 -4.68 12.24 -1.40
C ILE A 99 -5.22 13.21 -0.34
N GLY A 100 -6.14 14.11 -0.71
CA GLY A 100 -6.73 15.10 0.18
C GLY A 100 -7.47 14.49 1.37
N ILE A 101 -8.14 13.35 1.19
CA ILE A 101 -8.88 12.66 2.25
C ILE A 101 -8.05 11.65 3.04
N ARG A 102 -6.75 11.50 2.76
CA ARG A 102 -5.89 10.42 3.30
C ARG A 102 -5.95 10.19 4.82
N ARG A 103 -6.19 11.24 5.61
CA ARG A 103 -6.30 11.13 7.07
C ARG A 103 -7.61 10.51 7.55
N SER A 104 -8.68 10.56 6.74
CA SER A 104 -9.96 9.97 7.11
C SER A 104 -9.88 8.44 7.23
N PHE A 105 -8.92 7.81 6.54
CA PHE A 105 -8.67 6.37 6.64
C PHE A 105 -8.01 5.93 7.95
N LEU A 106 -7.44 6.86 8.72
CA LEU A 106 -6.63 6.51 9.89
C LEU A 106 -7.48 6.24 11.12
N SER A 107 -7.08 5.24 11.90
CA SER A 107 -7.54 5.07 13.28
C SER A 107 -6.45 4.42 14.12
N ALA A 108 -6.45 4.72 15.43
CA ALA A 108 -5.50 4.15 16.37
C ALA A 108 -5.54 2.62 16.34
N ARG A 109 -6.74 2.04 16.31
CA ARG A 109 -6.94 0.58 16.26
C ARG A 109 -6.41 -0.02 14.96
N ALA A 110 -6.76 0.53 13.80
CA ALA A 110 -6.34 -0.04 12.52
C ALA A 110 -4.81 0.05 12.35
N VAL A 111 -4.23 1.22 12.64
CA VAL A 111 -2.78 1.44 12.54
C VAL A 111 -2.02 0.50 13.49
N ARG A 112 -2.40 0.41 14.76
CA ARG A 112 -1.78 -0.52 15.71
C ARG A 112 -1.80 -1.96 15.19
N ASN A 113 -2.98 -2.45 14.81
CA ASN A 113 -3.16 -3.83 14.39
C ASN A 113 -2.40 -4.15 13.11
N ALA A 114 -2.45 -3.25 12.12
CA ALA A 114 -1.79 -3.45 10.84
C ALA A 114 -0.25 -3.43 10.99
N TYR A 115 0.30 -2.38 11.60
CA TYR A 115 1.75 -2.23 11.67
C TYR A 115 2.41 -3.27 12.57
N LEU A 116 1.87 -3.54 13.77
CA LEU A 116 2.38 -4.61 14.63
C LEU A 116 2.16 -6.00 14.01
N GLY A 117 1.01 -6.21 13.35
CA GLY A 117 0.70 -7.47 12.69
C GLY A 117 1.65 -7.78 11.53
N TYR A 118 1.97 -6.79 10.69
CA TYR A 118 2.94 -6.95 9.61
C TYR A 118 4.37 -7.08 10.15
N ALA A 119 4.76 -6.31 11.18
CA ALA A 119 6.09 -6.40 11.78
C ALA A 119 6.31 -7.79 12.42
N THR A 120 5.32 -8.30 13.15
CA THR A 120 5.34 -9.65 13.73
C THR A 120 5.46 -10.73 12.66
N GLN A 121 4.79 -10.56 11.50
CA GLN A 121 4.96 -11.49 10.38
C GLN A 121 6.37 -11.46 9.79
N GLN A 122 7.02 -10.29 9.69
CA GLN A 122 8.41 -10.22 9.26
C GLN A 122 9.34 -10.85 10.30
N PHE A 123 9.08 -10.63 11.60
CA PHE A 123 9.84 -11.25 12.68
C PHE A 123 9.78 -12.77 12.64
N ARG A 124 8.58 -13.35 12.48
CA ARG A 124 8.41 -14.80 12.33
C ARG A 124 9.20 -15.38 11.16
N LYS A 125 9.35 -14.64 10.05
CA LYS A 125 10.16 -15.06 8.90
C LYS A 125 11.66 -15.07 9.21
N LEU A 126 12.12 -14.22 10.12
CA LEU A 126 13.51 -14.21 10.59
C LEU A 126 13.77 -15.41 11.52
N VAL A 127 12.95 -15.59 12.55
CA VAL A 127 13.16 -16.64 13.57
C VAL A 127 12.91 -18.06 13.03
N ALA A 128 11.95 -18.25 12.13
CA ALA A 128 11.69 -19.58 11.53
C ALA A 128 12.87 -20.15 10.73
N LYS A 129 13.87 -19.32 10.43
CA LYS A 129 15.08 -19.68 9.68
C LYS A 129 16.29 -19.92 10.57
N GLU A 130 16.44 -19.18 11.67
CA GLU A 130 17.44 -19.45 12.73
C GLU A 130 17.34 -20.91 13.22
N ALA A 131 16.15 -21.50 13.20
CA ALA A 131 15.94 -22.91 13.54
C ALA A 131 16.35 -23.93 12.44
N ARG A 132 16.86 -23.49 11.27
CA ARG A 132 17.09 -24.32 10.06
C ARG A 132 18.39 -23.96 9.34
N ASP A 133 19.48 -23.77 10.07
CA ASP A 133 20.67 -23.10 9.56
C ASP A 133 21.43 -23.82 8.42
N ASP A 134 21.36 -25.14 8.25
CA ASP A 134 22.27 -25.84 7.31
C ASP A 134 21.61 -26.79 6.29
N GLY A 135 20.33 -26.57 5.95
CA GLY A 135 19.57 -27.44 5.02
C GLY A 135 19.40 -26.89 3.60
N PRO A 136 19.13 -27.76 2.59
CA PRO A 136 18.67 -27.32 1.28
C PRO A 136 17.38 -26.48 1.45
N GLY A 137 17.47 -25.19 1.10
CA GLY A 137 16.42 -24.20 1.36
C GLY A 137 16.80 -23.06 2.30
N ALA A 138 18.06 -22.94 2.73
CA ALA A 138 18.58 -21.77 3.43
C ALA A 138 18.19 -20.46 2.71
N VAL A 139 17.63 -19.49 3.44
CA VAL A 139 17.31 -18.19 2.84
C VAL A 139 18.59 -17.37 2.78
N PRO A 140 18.93 -16.76 1.63
CA PRO A 140 20.12 -15.95 1.51
C PRO A 140 20.14 -14.81 2.56
N PRO A 141 21.30 -14.49 3.16
CA PRO A 141 21.42 -13.41 4.15
C PRO A 141 20.82 -12.08 3.68
N ALA A 142 20.98 -11.74 2.40
CA ALA A 142 20.40 -10.55 1.80
C ALA A 142 18.86 -10.49 1.90
N ARG A 143 18.17 -11.64 1.80
CA ARG A 143 16.71 -11.72 1.94
C ARG A 143 16.29 -11.64 3.41
N LEU A 144 17.06 -12.19 4.36
CA LEU A 144 16.83 -11.97 5.79
C LEU A 144 16.99 -10.48 6.15
N ALA A 145 18.06 -9.82 5.67
CA ALA A 145 18.25 -8.40 5.87
C ALA A 145 17.11 -7.56 5.27
N LYS A 146 16.49 -8.00 4.16
CA LYS A 146 15.27 -7.36 3.61
C LYS A 146 14.08 -7.50 4.56
N HIS A 147 13.85 -8.68 5.16
CA HIS A 147 12.80 -8.89 6.16
C HIS A 147 13.03 -8.04 7.41
N ALA A 148 14.26 -7.99 7.91
CA ALA A 148 14.64 -7.18 9.06
C ALA A 148 14.44 -5.68 8.80
N ARG A 149 14.89 -5.14 7.65
CA ARG A 149 14.62 -3.75 7.27
C ARG A 149 13.13 -3.46 7.18
N HIS A 150 12.34 -4.39 6.65
CA HIS A 150 10.90 -4.22 6.57
C HIS A 150 10.26 -4.18 7.96
N LEU A 151 10.66 -5.07 8.87
CA LEU A 151 10.24 -5.05 10.27
C LEU A 151 10.54 -3.68 10.90
N LEU A 152 11.79 -3.24 10.86
CA LEU A 152 12.23 -1.99 11.49
C LEU A 152 11.45 -0.79 10.96
N ARG A 153 11.33 -0.70 9.64
CA ARG A 153 10.56 0.35 8.97
C ARG A 153 9.09 0.37 9.42
N LEU A 154 8.44 -0.79 9.54
CA LEU A 154 7.05 -0.87 10.01
C LEU A 154 6.91 -0.39 11.45
N LEU A 155 7.84 -0.76 12.35
CA LEU A 155 7.80 -0.29 13.73
C LEU A 155 7.99 1.23 13.80
N GLU A 156 9.01 1.76 13.12
CA GLU A 156 9.29 3.19 13.11
C GLU A 156 8.15 4.02 12.50
N GLN A 157 7.66 3.62 11.31
CA GLN A 157 6.56 4.31 10.64
C GLN A 157 5.25 4.21 11.43
N GLY A 158 4.93 3.03 11.96
CA GLY A 158 3.69 2.81 12.70
C GLY A 158 3.64 3.65 13.98
N VAL A 159 4.73 3.68 14.75
CA VAL A 159 4.84 4.52 15.95
C VAL A 159 4.82 6.01 15.60
N HIS A 160 5.49 6.41 14.52
CA HIS A 160 5.44 7.79 14.05
C HIS A 160 4.01 8.19 13.70
N LEU A 161 3.33 7.41 12.85
CA LEU A 161 1.96 7.64 12.42
C LEU A 161 0.98 7.73 13.59
N HIS A 162 1.14 6.85 14.59
CA HIS A 162 0.36 6.89 15.83
C HIS A 162 0.51 8.22 16.60
N ARG A 163 1.73 8.73 16.66
CA ARG A 163 2.09 9.94 17.42
C ARG A 163 1.80 11.24 16.68
N THR A 164 1.84 11.25 15.36
CA THR A 164 1.80 12.49 14.56
C THR A 164 0.62 12.56 13.59
N GLY A 165 0.00 11.43 13.26
CA GLY A 165 -1.03 11.36 12.23
C GLY A 165 -0.46 11.54 10.82
N GLU A 166 0.86 11.46 10.66
CA GLU A 166 1.60 11.56 9.40
C GLU A 166 2.27 10.23 9.08
N LEU A 167 2.11 9.72 7.86
CA LEU A 167 2.91 8.58 7.41
C LEU A 167 4.13 9.08 6.65
N ARG A 168 5.33 8.78 7.16
CA ARG A 168 6.60 9.07 6.49
C ARG A 168 6.99 7.90 5.61
N VAL A 169 6.90 8.07 4.30
CA VAL A 169 7.34 7.03 3.35
C VAL A 169 8.87 7.00 3.25
N ARG A 170 9.51 8.16 3.08
CA ARG A 170 10.97 8.24 2.97
C ARG A 170 11.62 7.94 4.32
N VAL A 171 12.65 7.11 4.31
CA VAL A 171 13.43 6.78 5.52
C VAL A 171 14.43 7.90 5.75
N ASP A 172 14.44 8.47 6.96
CA ASP A 172 15.30 9.60 7.33
C ASP A 172 16.79 9.23 7.30
N ASP A 173 17.14 8.03 7.80
CA ASP A 173 18.50 7.49 7.79
C ASP A 173 18.56 6.10 7.13
N PRO A 174 18.67 6.03 5.79
CA PRO A 174 18.77 4.78 5.06
C PRO A 174 20.03 3.97 5.40
N ALA A 175 21.12 4.60 5.85
CA ALA A 175 22.35 3.90 6.20
C ALA A 175 22.20 3.17 7.53
N ARG A 176 21.65 3.84 8.55
CA ARG A 176 21.29 3.22 9.84
C ARG A 176 20.33 2.06 9.64
N LEU A 177 19.26 2.25 8.86
CA LEU A 177 18.29 1.18 8.62
C LEU A 177 18.92 -0.04 7.94
N ARG A 178 19.89 0.15 7.03
CA ARG A 178 20.63 -0.95 6.41
C ARG A 178 21.48 -1.70 7.44
N ALA A 179 22.28 -0.98 8.22
CA ALA A 179 23.13 -1.56 9.25
C ALA A 179 22.32 -2.29 10.33
N ASP A 180 21.23 -1.69 10.81
CA ASP A 180 20.31 -2.30 11.77
C ASP A 180 19.63 -3.54 11.17
N GLY A 181 19.23 -3.48 9.90
CA GLY A 181 18.64 -4.62 9.21
C GLY A 181 19.60 -5.80 9.09
N GLU A 182 20.89 -5.56 8.85
CA GLU A 182 21.91 -6.61 8.85
C GLU A 182 22.14 -7.18 10.25
N ARG A 183 22.21 -6.32 11.27
CA ARG A 183 22.35 -6.73 12.67
C ARG A 183 21.19 -7.64 13.11
N ILE A 184 19.95 -7.20 12.88
CA ILE A 184 18.74 -7.95 13.25
C ILE A 184 18.62 -9.23 12.43
N ALA A 185 19.04 -9.24 11.16
CA ALA A 185 19.06 -10.47 10.38
C ALA A 185 20.05 -11.51 10.92
N ALA A 186 21.19 -11.07 11.45
CA ALA A 186 22.18 -11.94 12.07
C ALA A 186 21.80 -12.37 13.50
N ARG A 187 21.00 -11.57 14.20
CA ARG A 187 20.53 -11.84 15.58
C ARG A 187 19.04 -11.50 15.71
N PRO A 188 18.13 -12.35 15.19
CA PRO A 188 16.71 -12.07 15.16
C PRO A 188 16.12 -11.72 16.53
N GLY A 189 16.56 -12.40 17.60
CA GLY A 189 16.08 -12.16 18.97
C GLY A 189 16.19 -10.71 19.47
N GLU A 190 17.11 -9.89 18.91
CA GLU A 190 17.17 -8.45 19.24
C GLU A 190 15.91 -7.67 18.82
N ALA A 191 15.15 -8.18 17.85
CA ALA A 191 13.91 -7.55 17.41
C ALA A 191 12.78 -7.66 18.45
N GLU A 192 12.86 -8.57 19.43
CA GLU A 192 11.84 -8.74 20.47
C GLU A 192 11.70 -7.48 21.32
N ALA A 193 12.83 -6.88 21.74
CA ALA A 193 12.83 -5.64 22.50
C ALA A 193 12.24 -4.47 21.69
N LEU A 194 12.47 -4.45 20.38
CA LEU A 194 11.93 -3.41 19.48
C LEU A 194 10.42 -3.55 19.29
N LEU A 195 9.93 -4.79 19.16
CA LEU A 195 8.49 -5.08 19.10
C LEU A 195 7.80 -4.67 20.41
N ALA A 196 8.36 -5.05 21.56
CA ALA A 196 7.83 -4.67 22.86
C ALA A 196 7.79 -3.15 23.07
N ALA A 197 8.86 -2.44 22.67
CA ALA A 197 8.88 -0.98 22.72
C ALA A 197 7.82 -0.33 21.82
N ALA A 198 7.57 -0.89 20.63
CA ALA A 198 6.51 -0.42 19.75
C ALA A 198 5.12 -0.71 20.33
N GLU A 199 4.89 -1.89 20.91
CA GLU A 199 3.64 -2.24 21.59
C GLU A 199 3.32 -1.29 22.74
N GLU A 200 4.32 -0.93 23.55
CA GLU A 200 4.19 0.07 24.61
C GLU A 200 3.86 1.45 24.03
N ALA A 201 4.56 1.86 22.97
CA ALA A 201 4.30 3.13 22.30
C ALA A 201 2.87 3.23 21.72
N PHE A 202 2.32 2.13 21.21
CA PHE A 202 0.92 2.05 20.74
C PHE A 202 -0.09 2.00 21.88
N SER A 203 0.31 1.58 23.08
CA SER A 203 -0.54 1.55 24.27
C SER A 203 -0.62 2.92 24.96
N SER A 204 0.38 3.77 24.73
CA SER A 204 0.37 5.18 25.12
C SER A 204 -0.57 6.02 24.25
N PRO A 205 -1.13 7.14 24.76
CA PRO A 205 -1.96 8.06 23.97
C PRO A 205 -1.27 8.54 22.68
N GLY A 206 -1.99 8.48 21.56
CA GLY A 206 -1.59 9.01 20.26
C GLY A 206 -2.57 10.07 19.75
N VAL A 207 -2.40 10.52 18.50
CA VAL A 207 -3.24 11.57 17.89
C VAL A 207 -4.34 11.01 16.98
N LEU A 208 -4.31 9.70 16.71
CA LEU A 208 -5.26 9.06 15.80
C LEU A 208 -6.63 8.87 16.46
N PRO A 209 -7.74 8.99 15.70
CA PRO A 209 -9.08 8.76 16.23
C PRO A 209 -9.30 7.28 16.56
N ALA A 210 -10.32 6.99 17.38
CA ALA A 210 -10.66 5.61 17.75
C ALA A 210 -11.14 4.76 16.55
N ALA A 211 -11.80 5.39 15.57
CA ALA A 211 -12.31 4.77 14.36
C ALA A 211 -12.04 5.69 13.14
N PRO A 212 -11.90 5.11 11.93
CA PRO A 212 -11.73 5.92 10.72
C PRO A 212 -13.05 6.62 10.37
N ASP A 213 -12.96 7.70 9.60
CA ASP A 213 -14.11 8.35 8.98
C ASP A 213 -14.28 7.83 7.55
N GLU A 214 -15.26 6.96 7.37
CA GLU A 214 -15.57 6.33 6.08
C GLU A 214 -16.31 7.28 5.12
N ARG A 215 -16.95 8.34 5.62
CA ARG A 215 -17.83 9.20 4.81
C ARG A 215 -17.09 9.88 3.65
N PRO A 216 -15.86 10.42 3.82
CA PRO A 216 -15.10 10.97 2.71
C PRO A 216 -14.74 9.92 1.66
N ALA A 217 -14.41 8.69 2.08
CA ALA A 217 -14.07 7.59 1.18
C ALA A 217 -15.29 7.15 0.35
N GLU A 218 -16.46 7.01 0.99
CA GLU A 218 -17.71 6.70 0.29
C GLU A 218 -18.12 7.80 -0.68
N ALA A 219 -18.07 9.07 -0.25
CA ALA A 219 -18.39 10.20 -1.12
C ALA A 219 -17.43 10.26 -2.33
N TRP A 220 -16.14 9.99 -2.11
CA TRP A 220 -15.15 9.90 -3.18
C TRP A 220 -15.43 8.74 -4.14
N LEU A 221 -15.73 7.54 -3.64
CA LEU A 221 -16.07 6.39 -4.46
C LEU A 221 -17.30 6.66 -5.34
N VAL A 222 -18.35 7.26 -4.78
CA VAL A 222 -19.54 7.65 -5.56
C VAL A 222 -19.17 8.61 -6.69
N ARG A 223 -18.35 9.64 -6.42
CA ARG A 223 -17.87 10.57 -7.46
C ARG A 223 -17.05 9.86 -8.53
N VAL A 224 -16.17 8.92 -8.16
CA VAL A 224 -15.42 8.08 -9.10
C VAL A 224 -16.39 7.34 -10.02
N ARG A 225 -17.44 6.71 -9.48
CA ARG A 225 -18.40 5.95 -10.29
C ARG A 225 -19.19 6.82 -11.26
N LEU A 226 -19.69 7.96 -10.79
CA LEU A 226 -20.44 8.90 -11.63
C LEU A 226 -19.55 9.45 -12.76
N THR A 227 -18.33 9.87 -12.43
CA THR A 227 -17.38 10.43 -13.41
C THR A 227 -17.03 9.42 -14.51
N VAL A 228 -16.79 8.16 -14.14
CA VAL A 228 -16.46 7.11 -15.12
C VAL A 228 -17.67 6.74 -15.97
N LEU A 229 -18.88 6.74 -15.38
CA LEU A 229 -20.12 6.48 -16.12
C LEU A 229 -20.41 7.57 -17.15
N ASP A 230 -20.25 8.84 -16.78
CA ASP A 230 -20.51 9.97 -17.68
C ASP A 230 -19.47 10.02 -18.82
N GLY A 231 -18.19 9.77 -18.49
CA GLY A 231 -17.14 9.67 -19.49
C GLY A 231 -17.38 8.57 -20.53
N TRP A 232 -18.02 7.47 -20.13
CA TRP A 232 -18.45 6.42 -21.06
C TRP A 232 -19.59 6.87 -21.97
N ARG A 233 -20.62 7.54 -21.43
CA ARG A 233 -21.78 8.03 -22.20
C ARG A 233 -21.41 9.04 -23.29
N CYS A 234 -20.35 9.82 -23.07
CA CYS A 234 -19.91 10.86 -24.01
C CYS A 234 -18.87 10.38 -25.03
N ALA A 235 -18.37 9.14 -24.96
CA ALA A 235 -17.43 8.62 -25.94
C ALA A 235 -18.15 8.25 -27.26
N PRO A 236 -17.61 8.63 -28.44
CA PRO A 236 -18.17 8.16 -29.71
C PRO A 236 -18.07 6.63 -29.75
N GLY A 237 -19.21 5.93 -29.78
CA GLY A 237 -19.29 4.47 -29.63
C GLY A 237 -20.00 3.97 -28.36
N GLY A 238 -20.48 4.87 -27.49
CA GLY A 238 -21.03 4.58 -26.15
C GLY A 238 -22.55 4.44 -26.07
N THR A 239 -23.27 4.28 -27.19
CA THR A 239 -24.70 3.96 -27.13
C THR A 239 -24.90 2.46 -26.89
N ALA A 240 -25.96 2.10 -26.15
CA ALA A 240 -26.30 0.71 -25.89
C ALA A 240 -26.55 -0.10 -27.19
N GLU A 241 -26.99 0.56 -28.26
CA GLU A 241 -27.18 -0.04 -29.59
C GLU A 241 -25.87 -0.53 -30.21
N GLU A 242 -24.77 0.23 -30.09
CA GLU A 242 -23.48 -0.12 -30.68
C GLU A 242 -22.71 -1.19 -29.88
N ALA A 243 -23.02 -1.35 -28.59
CA ALA A 243 -22.51 -2.44 -27.76
C ALA A 243 -23.19 -3.78 -28.11
N LEU A 244 -24.50 -3.76 -28.38
CA LEU A 244 -25.21 -4.94 -28.90
C LEU A 244 -24.73 -5.34 -30.30
N ALA A 245 -24.42 -4.37 -31.16
CA ALA A 245 -23.96 -4.64 -32.53
C ALA A 245 -22.56 -5.28 -32.60
N ARG A 246 -21.72 -5.15 -31.56
CA ARG A 246 -20.38 -5.78 -31.47
C ARG A 246 -20.39 -7.17 -30.84
N SER A 247 -21.56 -7.64 -30.41
CA SER A 247 -21.76 -8.92 -29.72
C SER A 247 -22.40 -9.98 -30.62
N GLN A 248 -22.61 -9.66 -31.92
CA GLN A 248 -23.06 -10.57 -32.98
C GLN A 248 -21.93 -10.77 -33.99
#